data_AF-A0A093YLP6-F1
#
_entry.id   AF-A0A093YLP6-F1
#
_cell.length_a   1.000
_cell.length_b   1.000
_cell.length_c   1.000
_cell.angle_alpha   90.00
_cell.angle_beta   90.00
_cell.angle_gamma   90.00
#
_symmetry.space_group_name_H-M   'P 1'
#
loop_
_entity.id
_entity.type
_entity.pdbx_description
1 polymer ?
#
loop_
_entity_poly.entity_id
_entity_poly.type
_entity_poly.pdbx_seq_one_letter_code
_entity_poly.pdbx_strand_id
1 'polypeptide(L)'
;MQLSTLIAGFLSLSTLTTALPNLTKRDARTSPPSGCLTVGSGGTYSTINAALTALGSGSSTSTACIFIYAGTYDSTEQVYINYKGALTLYGYTTK
;
A
#
# COMPACT_ATOMS: atom_id res chain seq x y z
N MET A 1 11.47 -20.62 -73.15
CA MET A 1 10.26 -19.86 -72.80
C MET A 1 10.05 -20.00 -71.29
N GLN A 2 9.84 -18.87 -70.62
CA GLN A 2 10.05 -18.63 -69.19
C GLN A 2 9.07 -19.43 -68.31
N LEU A 3 9.61 -20.10 -67.28
CA LEU A 3 8.82 -20.76 -66.24
C LEU A 3 8.78 -19.84 -65.01
N SER A 4 7.56 -19.40 -64.69
CA SER A 4 7.22 -18.34 -63.75
C SER A 4 7.67 -18.60 -62.31
N THR A 5 8.24 -17.56 -61.70
CA THR A 5 8.61 -17.46 -60.29
C THR A 5 7.38 -17.25 -59.41
N LEU A 6 7.18 -18.11 -58.39
CA LEU A 6 6.20 -17.86 -57.33
C LEU A 6 6.94 -17.60 -56.01
N ILE A 7 6.77 -16.37 -55.55
CA ILE A 7 7.30 -15.78 -54.33
C ILE A 7 6.49 -16.30 -53.15
N ALA A 8 7.11 -17.04 -52.24
CA ALA A 8 6.52 -17.40 -50.95
C ALA A 8 7.07 -16.46 -49.87
N GLY A 9 6.35 -15.37 -49.62
CA GLY A 9 6.62 -14.46 -48.50
C GLY A 9 6.20 -15.12 -47.19
N PHE A 10 7.16 -15.42 -46.32
CA PHE A 10 6.89 -15.91 -44.98
C PHE A 10 6.39 -14.76 -44.10
N LEU A 11 5.12 -14.82 -43.71
CA LEU A 11 4.52 -13.93 -42.71
C LEU A 11 5.14 -14.24 -41.34
N SER A 12 6.00 -13.35 -40.84
CA SER A 12 6.53 -13.44 -39.47
C SER A 12 5.43 -13.08 -38.47
N LEU A 13 4.93 -14.07 -37.74
CA LEU A 13 3.96 -13.91 -36.67
C LEU A 13 4.69 -13.42 -35.40
N SER A 14 4.69 -12.10 -35.18
CA SER A 14 5.24 -11.50 -33.96
C SER A 14 4.40 -11.95 -32.76
N THR A 15 4.99 -12.73 -31.86
CA THR A 15 4.34 -13.14 -30.61
C THR A 15 4.21 -11.93 -29.69
N LEU A 16 2.97 -11.45 -29.47
CA LEU A 16 2.67 -10.50 -28.40
C LEU A 16 2.77 -11.26 -27.06
N THR A 17 3.91 -11.15 -26.37
CA THR A 17 4.02 -11.60 -24.98
C THR A 17 3.31 -10.59 -24.09
N THR A 18 2.06 -10.86 -23.75
CA THR A 18 1.34 -10.08 -22.75
C THR A 18 1.98 -10.36 -21.39
N ALA A 19 2.69 -9.37 -20.84
CA ALA A 19 3.20 -9.43 -19.49
C ALA A 19 2.02 -9.43 -18.52
N LEU A 20 1.64 -10.60 -18.01
CA LEU A 20 0.69 -10.70 -16.91
C LEU A 20 1.37 -10.15 -15.65
N PRO A 21 0.73 -9.21 -14.92
CA PRO A 21 1.28 -8.77 -13.65
C PRO A 21 1.33 -9.96 -12.69
N ASN A 22 2.50 -10.21 -12.10
CA ASN A 22 2.64 -11.21 -11.05
C ASN A 22 1.85 -10.77 -9.81
N LEU A 23 0.66 -11.34 -9.63
CA LEU A 23 -0.20 -11.09 -8.48
C LEU A 23 0.42 -11.77 -7.25
N THR A 24 1.08 -10.98 -6.40
CA THR A 24 1.59 -11.45 -5.11
C THR A 24 0.49 -11.31 -4.06
N LYS A 25 0.17 -12.39 -3.35
CA LYS A 25 -0.78 -12.34 -2.22
C LYS A 25 -0.18 -11.42 -1.15
N ARG A 26 -0.92 -10.37 -0.76
CA ARG A 26 -0.50 -9.49 0.34
C ARG A 26 -0.40 -10.28 1.63
N ASP A 27 0.72 -10.09 2.34
CA ASP A 27 0.90 -10.76 3.62
C ASP A 27 -0.06 -10.22 4.68
N ALA A 28 -0.39 -11.05 5.67
CA ALA A 28 -1.13 -10.60 6.83
C ALA A 28 -0.27 -9.60 7.61
N ARG A 29 -0.92 -8.66 8.29
CA ARG A 29 -0.26 -7.75 9.23
C ARG A 29 -1.04 -7.75 10.52
N THR A 30 -0.69 -8.68 11.38
CA THR A 30 -1.38 -8.91 12.65
C THR A 30 -0.66 -8.27 13.84
N SER A 31 0.51 -7.66 13.60
CA SER A 31 1.33 -6.99 14.60
C SER A 31 1.92 -5.67 14.06
N PRO A 32 2.23 -4.72 14.96
CA PRO A 32 2.84 -3.45 14.58
C PRO A 32 4.28 -3.64 14.09
N PRO A 33 4.70 -2.98 13.00
CA PRO A 33 6.11 -2.85 12.67
C PRO A 33 6.88 -2.11 13.76
N SER A 34 8.19 -2.38 13.86
CA SER A 34 9.05 -1.74 14.86
C SER A 34 9.02 -0.21 14.73
N GLY A 35 8.88 0.47 15.87
CA GLY A 35 8.87 1.94 15.94
C GLY A 35 7.54 2.62 15.59
N CYS A 36 6.51 1.87 15.19
CA CYS A 36 5.19 2.46 14.93
C CYS A 36 4.41 2.68 16.23
N LEU A 37 3.71 3.83 16.31
CA LEU A 37 2.70 4.02 17.35
C LEU A 37 1.50 3.11 17.08
N THR A 38 0.80 2.68 18.13
CA THR A 38 -0.32 1.74 18.01
C THR A 38 -1.64 2.38 18.41
N VAL A 39 -2.68 2.12 17.63
CA VAL A 39 -4.02 2.71 17.80
C VAL A 39 -5.08 1.62 17.88
N GLY A 40 -6.06 1.75 18.78
CA GLY A 40 -7.20 0.86 18.94
C GLY A 40 -7.12 -0.07 20.16
N SER A 41 -7.99 -1.07 20.20
CA SER A 41 -8.04 -2.03 21.32
C SER A 41 -6.75 -2.84 21.39
N GLY A 42 -5.93 -2.59 22.42
CA GLY A 42 -4.60 -3.18 22.58
C GLY A 42 -3.45 -2.29 22.09
N GLY A 43 -3.73 -1.10 21.58
CA GLY A 43 -2.74 -0.08 21.25
C GLY A 43 -2.47 0.90 22.39
N THR A 44 -1.44 1.74 22.21
CA THR A 44 -1.06 2.81 23.13
C THR A 44 -2.06 3.96 23.10
N TYR A 45 -2.68 4.22 21.95
CA TYR A 45 -3.65 5.30 21.75
C TYR A 45 -5.02 4.72 21.39
N SER A 46 -6.09 5.35 21.88
CA SER A 46 -7.46 4.96 21.54
C SER A 46 -7.92 5.49 20.18
N THR A 47 -7.42 6.66 19.76
CA THR A 47 -7.83 7.35 18.53
C THR A 47 -6.64 7.58 17.60
N ILE A 48 -6.92 7.71 16.31
CA ILE A 48 -5.90 7.99 15.28
C ILE A 48 -5.37 9.41 15.47
N ASN A 49 -6.25 10.36 15.79
CA ASN A 49 -5.87 11.75 16.06
C ASN A 49 -4.92 11.87 17.26
N ALA A 50 -5.12 11.12 18.35
CA ALA A 50 -4.20 11.15 19.49
C ALA A 50 -2.78 10.67 19.10
N ALA A 51 -2.68 9.62 18.29
CA ALA A 51 -1.38 9.16 17.78
C ALA A 51 -0.74 10.20 16.85
N LEU A 52 -1.50 10.86 15.99
CA LEU A 52 -0.99 11.94 15.13
C LEU A 52 -0.48 13.14 15.93
N THR A 53 -1.20 13.55 16.98
CA THR A 53 -0.75 14.61 17.88
C THR A 53 0.56 14.22 18.57
N ALA A 54 0.68 12.96 19.04
CA ALA A 54 1.90 12.46 19.68
C ALA A 54 3.12 12.45 18.74
N LEU A 55 2.92 12.30 17.42
CA LEU A 55 3.99 12.40 16.43
C LEU A 55 4.45 13.84 16.16
N GLY A 56 3.73 14.86 16.65
CA GLY A 56 4.00 16.26 16.35
C GLY A 56 3.29 16.75 15.09
N SER A 57 1.98 16.54 15.02
CA SER A 57 1.13 17.07 13.93
C SER A 57 1.40 18.56 13.68
N GLY A 58 1.56 18.93 12.40
CA GLY A 58 1.82 20.29 11.93
C GLY A 58 3.27 20.78 12.06
N SER A 59 4.15 20.06 12.76
CA SER A 59 5.51 20.52 13.04
C SER A 59 6.61 19.52 12.70
N SER A 60 6.41 18.23 12.99
CA SER A 60 7.44 17.20 12.85
C SER A 60 7.69 16.81 11.38
N THR A 61 8.97 16.68 11.03
CA THR A 61 9.47 16.33 9.70
C THR A 61 10.10 14.93 9.63
N SER A 62 10.16 14.22 10.77
CA SER A 62 10.73 12.88 10.84
C SER A 62 9.90 11.85 10.07
N THR A 63 10.51 10.72 9.72
CA THR A 63 9.75 9.57 9.23
C THR A 63 9.05 8.90 10.40
N ALA A 64 7.75 8.62 10.25
CA ALA A 64 6.93 8.02 11.30
C ALA A 64 5.95 7.00 10.74
N CYS A 65 5.43 6.15 11.62
CA CYS A 65 4.38 5.20 11.27
C CYS A 65 3.39 4.97 12.41
N ILE A 66 2.15 4.65 12.02
CA ILE A 66 1.05 4.30 12.93
C ILE A 66 0.49 2.95 12.49
N PHE A 67 0.39 2.01 13.42
CA PHE A 67 -0.31 0.76 13.28
C PHE A 67 -1.70 0.83 13.93
N ILE A 68 -2.73 0.44 13.19
CA ILE A 68 -4.13 0.56 13.56
C ILE A 68 -4.68 -0.86 13.71
N TYR A 69 -5.00 -1.25 14.95
CA TYR A 69 -5.60 -2.55 15.25
C TYR A 69 -6.98 -2.71 14.59
N ALA A 70 -7.47 -3.95 14.50
CA ALA A 70 -8.81 -4.21 13.99
C ALA A 70 -9.86 -3.56 14.90
N GLY A 71 -10.83 -2.89 14.30
CA GLY A 71 -11.94 -2.27 15.02
C GLY A 71 -12.68 -1.24 14.19
N THR A 72 -13.77 -0.73 14.75
CA THR A 72 -14.44 0.46 14.26
C THR A 72 -14.01 1.63 15.13
N TYR A 73 -13.48 2.67 14.50
CA TYR A 73 -13.16 3.93 15.14
C TYR A 73 -14.38 4.85 15.01
N ASP A 74 -14.65 5.64 16.05
CA ASP A 74 -15.91 6.38 16.19
C ASP A 74 -16.26 7.15 14.91
N SER A 75 -17.53 7.09 14.49
CA SER A 75 -18.00 7.75 13.26
C SER A 75 -17.93 9.28 13.33
N THR A 76 -17.75 9.84 14.53
CA THR A 76 -17.51 11.27 14.76
C THR A 76 -16.03 11.64 14.69
N GLU A 77 -15.12 10.65 14.70
CA GLU A 77 -13.69 10.90 14.56
C GLU A 77 -13.38 11.24 13.09
N GLN A 78 -13.39 12.53 12.78
CA GLN A 78 -12.78 13.01 11.54
C GLN A 78 -11.25 12.90 11.69
N VAL A 79 -10.61 12.14 10.80
CA VAL A 79 -9.16 12.04 10.74
C VAL A 79 -8.62 13.09 9.78
N TYR A 80 -7.85 14.05 10.29
CA TYR A 80 -7.17 15.06 9.49
C TYR A 80 -5.65 14.87 9.58
N ILE A 81 -5.03 14.46 8.49
CA ILE A 81 -3.59 14.23 8.43
C ILE A 81 -2.88 15.54 8.09
N ASN A 82 -2.40 16.24 9.11
CA ASN A 82 -1.47 17.35 8.96
C ASN A 82 -0.12 16.96 9.58
N TYR A 83 0.76 16.39 8.78
CA TYR A 83 2.09 15.95 9.20
C TYR A 83 3.11 16.33 8.13
N LYS A 84 4.24 16.95 8.50
CA LYS A 84 5.21 17.48 7.53
C LYS A 84 6.21 16.44 7.05
N GLY A 85 6.46 15.40 7.85
CA GLY A 85 7.35 14.29 7.51
C GLY A 85 6.68 13.19 6.70
N ALA A 86 7.43 12.12 6.43
CA ALA A 86 6.87 10.93 5.79
C ALA A 86 6.09 10.09 6.82
N LEU A 87 4.79 9.95 6.62
CA LEU A 87 3.91 9.18 7.50
C LEU A 87 3.37 7.94 6.79
N THR A 88 3.49 6.78 7.43
CA THR A 88 2.87 5.53 6.95
C THR A 88 1.79 5.03 7.91
N LEU A 89 0.59 4.74 7.39
CA LEU A 89 -0.49 4.11 8.15
C LEU A 89 -0.59 2.63 7.78
N TYR A 90 -0.63 1.80 8.81
CA TYR A 90 -0.72 0.35 8.68
C TYR A 90 -1.99 -0.16 9.34
N GLY A 91 -2.97 -0.59 8.55
CA GLY A 91 -4.12 -1.34 9.08
C GLY A 91 -3.74 -2.79 9.42
N TYR A 92 -4.30 -3.29 10.52
CA TYR A 92 -4.35 -4.71 10.84
C TYR A 92 -5.09 -5.47 9.73
N THR A 93 -4.56 -6.62 9.33
CA THR A 93 -5.23 -7.47 8.34
C THR A 93 -4.83 -8.94 8.50
N THR A 94 -5.78 -9.83 8.28
CA THR A 94 -5.61 -11.28 8.19
C THR A 94 -5.89 -11.77 6.76
N LYS A 95 -5.40 -12.96 6.43
CA LYS A 95 -5.46 -13.56 5.09
C LYS A 95 -6.70 -14.38 4.80
#